data_AF-A0A7R9WJT5-F1
#
_entry.id   AF-A0A7R9WJT5-F1
#
_cell.length_a   1.000
_cell.length_b   1.000
_cell.length_c   1.000
_cell.angle_alpha   90.00
_cell.angle_beta   90.00
_cell.angle_gamma   90.00
#
_symmetry.space_group_name_H-M   'P 1'
#
loop_
_entity.id
_entity.type
_entity.pdbx_description
1 polymer ?
#
loop_
_entity_poly.entity_id
_entity_poly.type
_entity_poly.pdbx_seq_one_letter_code
_entity_poly.pdbx_strand_id
1 'polypeptide(L)'
;NLEGAGVGRGRSDGHGGDGDEEDFDPMASTRTDSDSMCKRRKVNLLIDQCESARFPFKKKLTLANMNLTVSDLPVDDICSHVLNHSLHKLNLSGNRLCHCPDKIVQKLNGLRTLDLSQCDLRSLPRKWNLPHLKKLD
;
A
#
# COMPACT_ATOMS: atom_id res chain seq x y z
N ASN A 1 47.52 45.31 47.93
CA ASN A 1 47.50 43.85 47.67
C ASN A 1 46.06 43.48 47.35
N LEU A 2 45.80 43.12 46.09
CA LEU A 2 44.52 42.61 45.61
C LEU A 2 44.37 41.16 46.07
N GLU A 3 43.37 40.82 46.90
CA GLU A 3 42.81 39.47 46.90
C GLU A 3 41.32 39.57 47.21
N GLY A 4 40.52 39.20 46.21
CA GLY A 4 39.09 39.00 46.33
C GLY A 4 38.73 37.52 46.27
N ALA A 5 37.44 37.29 46.44
CA ALA A 5 36.67 36.07 46.20
C ALA A 5 36.62 35.03 47.33
N GLY A 6 35.39 34.79 47.79
CA GLY A 6 35.01 33.70 48.69
C GLY A 6 33.50 33.68 48.88
N VAL A 7 32.78 33.48 47.78
CA VAL A 7 31.32 33.51 47.67
C VAL A 7 30.68 32.33 48.39
N GLY A 8 29.65 32.60 49.20
CA GLY A 8 28.83 31.60 49.86
C GLY A 8 28.07 30.71 48.88
N ARG A 9 27.80 29.46 49.28
CA ARG A 9 26.81 28.62 48.60
C ARG A 9 25.88 27.99 49.61
N GLY A 10 24.61 28.37 49.47
CA GLY A 10 23.49 27.84 50.22
C GLY A 10 23.17 26.40 49.85
N ARG A 11 22.40 25.81 50.75
CA ARG A 11 21.71 24.54 50.59
C ARG A 11 20.61 24.67 49.54
N SER A 12 20.41 23.63 48.76
CA SER A 12 19.11 23.31 48.18
C SER A 12 19.08 21.81 47.86
N ASP A 13 18.42 21.09 48.75
CA ASP A 13 17.71 19.85 48.49
C ASP A 13 16.76 20.02 47.29
N GLY A 14 16.54 18.94 46.54
CA GLY A 14 15.59 18.95 45.43
C GLY A 14 15.68 17.70 44.58
N HIS A 15 15.23 16.59 45.16
CA HIS A 15 14.95 15.34 44.47
C HIS A 15 13.88 15.60 43.40
N GLY A 16 14.25 15.55 42.12
CA GLY A 16 13.33 15.58 40.99
C GLY A 16 13.44 14.27 40.24
N GLY A 17 12.76 13.24 40.74
CA GLY A 17 12.31 12.15 39.89
C GLY A 17 11.00 12.60 39.26
N ASP A 18 10.89 12.49 37.95
CA ASP A 18 9.67 12.23 37.17
C ASP A 18 10.00 12.49 35.70
N GLY A 19 9.88 11.44 34.90
CA GLY A 19 10.16 11.47 33.48
C GLY A 19 10.57 10.09 33.02
N ASP A 20 9.60 9.18 32.96
CA ASP A 20 9.70 7.97 32.16
C ASP A 20 10.15 8.36 30.74
N GLU A 21 11.44 8.22 30.46
CA GLU A 21 11.97 8.09 29.10
C GLU A 21 11.47 6.74 28.57
N GLU A 22 10.19 6.72 28.19
CA GLU A 22 9.66 5.80 27.19
C GLU A 22 10.41 6.12 25.91
N ASP A 23 11.58 5.50 25.77
CA ASP A 23 12.43 5.51 24.59
C ASP A 23 11.56 5.02 23.42
N PHE A 24 11.03 6.00 22.71
CA PHE A 24 10.14 5.84 21.57
C PHE A 24 10.96 5.19 20.47
N ASP A 25 11.01 3.85 20.44
CA ASP A 25 11.68 3.04 19.42
C ASP A 25 11.45 3.64 18.01
N PRO A 26 12.38 4.44 17.45
CA PRO A 26 12.16 5.11 16.18
C PRO A 26 12.36 4.15 15.00
N MET A 27 12.59 2.86 15.28
CA MET A 27 13.03 1.86 14.31
C MET A 27 11.89 1.01 13.73
N ALA A 28 10.65 1.16 14.20
CA ALA A 28 9.50 0.46 13.63
C ALA A 28 9.08 1.03 12.25
N SER A 29 9.41 2.28 11.94
CA SER A 29 8.97 2.96 10.71
C SER A 29 9.76 2.58 9.45
N THR A 30 10.94 1.97 9.57
CA THR A 30 11.77 1.63 8.38
C THR A 30 11.51 0.23 7.83
N ARG A 31 10.86 -0.65 8.60
CA ARG A 31 10.53 -2.02 8.18
C ARG A 31 9.36 -2.07 7.20
N THR A 32 8.41 -1.14 7.29
CA THR A 32 7.18 -1.13 6.48
C THR A 32 7.42 -0.71 5.03
N ASP A 33 8.38 0.17 4.77
CA ASP A 33 8.70 0.62 3.41
C ASP A 33 9.39 -0.48 2.58
N SER A 34 10.27 -1.26 3.19
CA SER A 34 10.99 -2.33 2.51
C SER A 34 10.07 -3.45 2.04
N ASP A 35 9.09 -3.82 2.87
CA ASP A 35 8.08 -4.84 2.56
C ASP A 35 7.12 -4.37 1.45
N SER A 36 6.70 -3.10 1.51
CA SER A 36 5.84 -2.48 0.50
C SER A 36 6.54 -2.34 -0.87
N MET A 37 7.83 -1.98 -0.87
CA MET A 37 8.62 -1.96 -2.10
C MET A 37 8.77 -3.37 -2.73
N CYS A 38 8.92 -4.40 -1.91
CA CYS A 38 9.00 -5.79 -2.40
C CYS A 38 7.67 -6.25 -3.02
N LYS A 39 6.55 -5.92 -2.39
CA LYS A 39 5.20 -6.15 -2.91
C LYS A 39 4.96 -5.44 -4.23
N ARG A 40 5.23 -4.12 -4.28
CA ARG A 40 5.10 -3.30 -5.49
C ARG A 40 5.89 -3.89 -6.66
N ARG A 41 7.15 -4.26 -6.42
CA ARG A 41 8.00 -4.91 -7.43
C ARG A 41 7.37 -6.19 -7.96
N LYS A 42 6.81 -7.02 -7.08
CA LYS A 42 6.15 -8.26 -7.47
C LYS A 42 4.88 -8.02 -8.28
N VAL A 43 4.09 -7.01 -7.93
CA VAL A 43 2.93 -6.60 -8.74
C VAL A 43 3.36 -6.15 -10.13
N ASN A 44 4.40 -5.31 -10.25
CA ASN A 44 4.93 -4.88 -11.55
C ASN A 44 5.47 -6.05 -12.38
N LEU A 45 6.13 -7.03 -11.75
CA LEU A 45 6.56 -8.25 -12.44
C LEU A 45 5.37 -9.07 -12.98
N LEU A 46 4.25 -9.12 -12.25
CA LEU A 46 3.06 -9.83 -12.70
C LEU A 46 2.34 -9.09 -13.84
N ILE A 47 2.36 -7.76 -13.82
CA ILE A 47 1.88 -6.89 -14.90
C ILE A 47 2.71 -7.13 -16.16
N ASP A 48 4.04 -7.10 -16.06
CA ASP A 48 4.96 -7.36 -17.17
C ASP A 48 4.77 -8.77 -17.76
N GLN A 49 4.67 -9.79 -16.90
CA GLN A 49 4.35 -11.16 -17.32
C GLN A 49 2.99 -11.25 -18.02
N CYS A 50 2.01 -10.48 -17.55
CA CYS A 50 0.72 -10.39 -18.20
C CYS A 50 0.85 -9.71 -19.57
N GLU A 51 1.70 -8.69 -19.69
CA GLU A 51 1.94 -7.95 -20.91
C GLU A 51 2.63 -8.80 -21.99
N SER A 52 3.68 -9.50 -21.59
CA SER A 52 4.51 -10.40 -22.40
C SER A 52 3.81 -11.72 -22.76
N ALA A 53 2.65 -11.99 -22.14
CA ALA A 53 1.87 -13.19 -22.43
C ALA A 53 1.53 -13.29 -23.92
N ARG A 54 1.87 -14.43 -24.53
CA ARG A 54 1.73 -14.71 -25.98
C ARG A 54 0.29 -14.64 -26.51
N PHE A 55 -0.70 -14.56 -25.63
CA PHE A 55 -2.13 -14.50 -25.97
C PHE A 55 -2.73 -13.13 -25.60
N PRO A 56 -2.77 -12.17 -26.55
CA PRO A 56 -3.24 -10.80 -26.29
C PRO A 56 -4.75 -10.68 -26.04
N PHE A 57 -5.52 -11.74 -26.32
CA PHE A 57 -6.98 -11.71 -26.29
C PHE A 57 -7.61 -12.19 -24.97
N LYS A 58 -6.84 -12.67 -23.99
CA LYS A 58 -7.36 -13.11 -22.67
C LYS A 58 -6.35 -12.91 -21.54
N LYS A 59 -5.79 -11.70 -21.39
CA LYS A 59 -4.82 -11.41 -20.33
C LYS A 59 -5.47 -11.56 -18.95
N LYS A 60 -4.82 -12.26 -18.04
CA LYS A 60 -5.28 -12.46 -16.65
C LYS A 60 -4.19 -11.99 -15.69
N LEU A 61 -4.56 -11.11 -14.76
CA LEU A 61 -3.67 -10.63 -13.72
C LEU A 61 -4.15 -11.16 -12.38
N THR A 62 -3.30 -11.92 -11.69
CA THR A 62 -3.62 -12.54 -10.41
C THR A 62 -2.65 -12.01 -9.37
N LEU A 63 -3.16 -11.20 -8.45
CA LEU A 63 -2.44 -10.58 -7.34
C LEU A 63 -3.01 -11.08 -6.00
N ALA A 64 -3.50 -12.32 -5.93
CA ALA A 64 -4.20 -12.82 -4.76
C ALA A 64 -3.23 -13.16 -3.60
N ASN A 65 -3.69 -12.97 -2.36
CA ASN A 65 -3.00 -13.35 -1.12
C ASN A 65 -1.61 -12.72 -0.96
N MET A 66 -1.45 -11.49 -1.44
CA MET A 66 -0.19 -10.74 -1.42
C MET A 66 -0.14 -9.69 -0.31
N ASN A 67 -1.17 -9.64 0.54
CA ASN A 67 -1.29 -8.69 1.65
C ASN A 67 -1.08 -7.22 1.20
N LEU A 68 -1.54 -6.93 -0.02
CA LEU A 68 -1.40 -5.63 -0.68
C LEU A 68 -2.37 -4.62 -0.08
N THR A 69 -1.92 -3.39 0.08
CA THR A 69 -2.77 -2.24 0.37
C THR A 69 -3.09 -1.48 -0.92
N VAL A 70 -4.06 -0.56 -0.90
CA VAL A 70 -4.32 0.33 -2.06
C VAL A 70 -3.08 1.15 -2.42
N SER A 71 -2.32 1.58 -1.42
CA SER A 71 -1.08 2.31 -1.63
C SER A 71 -0.02 1.48 -2.33
N ASP A 72 0.04 0.17 -2.07
CA ASP A 72 0.95 -0.79 -2.74
C ASP A 72 0.54 -1.14 -4.16
N LEU A 73 -0.75 -1.00 -4.52
CA LEU A 73 -1.21 -1.30 -5.88
C LEU A 73 -0.78 -0.18 -6.85
N PRO A 74 0.07 -0.47 -7.84
CA PRO A 74 0.40 0.48 -8.90
C PRO A 74 -0.77 0.55 -9.88
N VAL A 75 -1.82 1.27 -9.47
CA VAL A 75 -3.06 1.40 -10.25
C VAL A 75 -2.80 1.98 -11.64
N ASP A 76 -1.79 2.83 -11.80
CA ASP A 76 -1.40 3.39 -13.09
C ASP A 76 -0.76 2.33 -14.01
N ASP A 77 0.11 1.45 -13.49
CA ASP A 77 0.66 0.33 -14.26
C ASP A 77 -0.42 -0.70 -14.62
N ILE A 78 -1.29 -1.08 -13.67
CA ILE A 78 -2.40 -2.01 -13.92
C ILE A 78 -3.35 -1.43 -14.99
N CYS A 79 -3.58 -0.12 -14.93
CA CYS A 79 -4.42 0.60 -15.88
C CYS A 79 -3.64 1.15 -17.09
N SER A 80 -2.44 0.65 -17.35
CA SER A 80 -1.66 1.02 -18.53
C SER A 80 -2.49 0.79 -19.80
N HIS A 81 -2.23 1.62 -20.83
CA HIS A 81 -2.98 1.61 -22.08
C HIS A 81 -2.95 0.26 -22.81
N VAL A 82 -2.02 -0.63 -22.47
CA VAL A 82 -1.92 -1.98 -23.03
C VAL A 82 -2.86 -2.96 -22.32
N LEU A 83 -2.99 -2.85 -20.99
CA LEU A 83 -3.80 -3.77 -20.18
C LEU A 83 -5.25 -3.33 -20.06
N ASN A 84 -5.55 -2.03 -20.17
CA ASN A 84 -6.92 -1.50 -20.02
C ASN A 84 -7.98 -2.21 -20.88
N HIS A 85 -7.64 -2.60 -22.12
CA HIS A 85 -8.51 -3.23 -23.10
C HIS A 85 -8.23 -4.73 -23.28
N SER A 86 -7.04 -5.18 -22.87
CA SER A 86 -6.60 -6.58 -23.06
C SER A 86 -6.83 -7.44 -21.80
N LEU A 87 -6.91 -6.83 -20.61
CA LEU A 87 -7.04 -7.52 -19.34
C LEU A 87 -8.48 -8.00 -19.13
N HIS A 88 -8.67 -9.31 -19.15
CA HIS A 88 -9.95 -9.99 -19.08
C HIS A 88 -10.32 -10.40 -17.66
N LYS A 89 -9.34 -10.80 -16.86
CA LYS A 89 -9.56 -11.26 -15.48
C LYS A 89 -8.55 -10.60 -14.55
N LEU A 90 -9.05 -9.94 -13.51
CA LEU A 90 -8.26 -9.38 -12.43
C LEU A 90 -8.65 -10.08 -11.13
N ASN A 91 -7.68 -10.71 -10.47
CA ASN A 91 -7.89 -11.32 -9.17
C ASN A 91 -7.03 -10.59 -8.13
N LEU A 92 -7.68 -9.94 -7.18
CA LEU A 92 -7.10 -9.23 -6.05
C LEU A 92 -7.49 -9.90 -4.73
N SER A 93 -8.05 -11.12 -4.74
CA SER A 93 -8.56 -11.75 -3.53
C SER A 93 -7.51 -11.93 -2.42
N GLY A 94 -7.92 -11.85 -1.15
CA GLY A 94 -7.01 -12.04 -0.01
C GLY A 94 -5.98 -10.92 0.17
N ASN A 95 -6.30 -9.69 -0.25
CA ASN A 95 -5.47 -8.51 -0.01
C ASN A 95 -6.08 -7.59 1.06
N ARG A 96 -5.35 -6.60 1.56
CA ARG A 96 -5.86 -5.66 2.59
C ARG A 96 -6.07 -4.28 1.97
N LEU A 97 -6.95 -4.23 0.97
CA LEU A 97 -7.17 -3.02 0.18
C LEU A 97 -7.94 -1.95 0.97
N CYS A 98 -8.82 -2.36 1.89
CA CYS A 98 -9.75 -1.48 2.65
C CYS A 98 -10.77 -0.73 1.76
N HIS A 99 -10.39 -0.32 0.56
CA HIS A 99 -11.23 0.30 -0.47
C HIS A 99 -10.75 -0.14 -1.86
N CYS A 100 -11.63 -0.18 -2.86
CA CYS A 100 -11.19 -0.44 -4.24
C CYS A 100 -10.71 0.86 -4.89
N PRO A 101 -9.58 0.86 -5.61
CA PRO A 101 -9.15 2.05 -6.32
C PRO A 101 -10.08 2.36 -7.50
N ASP A 102 -10.66 3.56 -7.51
CA ASP A 102 -11.53 4.05 -8.59
C ASP A 102 -10.89 3.91 -9.97
N LYS A 103 -9.57 4.16 -10.09
CA LYS A 103 -8.85 4.04 -11.35
C LYS A 103 -8.97 2.64 -11.96
N ILE A 104 -8.88 1.57 -11.17
CA ILE A 104 -8.95 0.18 -11.65
C ILE A 104 -10.34 -0.10 -12.23
N VAL A 105 -11.40 0.27 -11.51
CA VAL A 105 -12.78 0.04 -11.94
C VAL A 105 -13.27 1.04 -13.00
N GLN A 106 -12.52 2.12 -13.26
CA GLN A 106 -12.87 3.11 -14.28
C GLN A 106 -12.09 2.95 -15.58
N LYS A 107 -10.84 2.48 -15.53
CA LYS A 107 -9.99 2.38 -16.73
C LYS A 107 -10.00 1.00 -17.38
N LEU A 108 -10.27 -0.08 -16.65
CA LEU A 108 -10.19 -1.45 -17.18
C LEU A 108 -11.41 -1.85 -18.04
N ASN A 109 -11.59 -1.19 -19.18
CA ASN A 109 -12.75 -1.40 -20.06
C ASN A 109 -12.89 -2.85 -20.57
N GLY A 110 -11.78 -3.56 -20.78
CA GLY A 110 -11.76 -4.95 -21.25
C GLY A 110 -12.05 -6.01 -20.19
N LEU A 111 -12.20 -5.59 -18.92
CA LEU A 111 -12.34 -6.51 -17.80
C LEU A 111 -13.68 -7.24 -17.82
N ARG A 112 -13.63 -8.57 -17.78
CA ARG A 112 -14.80 -9.44 -17.72
C ARG A 112 -15.00 -10.07 -16.35
N THR A 113 -13.93 -10.27 -15.60
CA THR A 113 -13.97 -10.88 -14.28
C THR A 113 -13.09 -10.09 -13.32
N LEU A 114 -13.68 -9.64 -12.23
CA LEU A 114 -12.98 -8.99 -11.13
C LEU A 114 -13.25 -9.80 -9.86
N ASP A 115 -12.20 -10.19 -9.16
CA ASP A 115 -12.28 -10.90 -7.90
C ASP A 115 -11.60 -10.04 -6.82
N LEU A 116 -12.39 -9.61 -5.86
CA LEU A 116 -12.04 -8.77 -4.72
C LEU A 116 -12.42 -9.49 -3.41
N SER A 117 -12.56 -10.83 -3.46
CA SER A 117 -12.93 -11.65 -2.31
C SER A 117 -11.91 -11.49 -1.20
N GLN A 118 -12.37 -11.39 0.06
CA GLN A 118 -11.46 -11.29 1.21
C GLN A 118 -10.48 -10.09 1.11
N CYS A 119 -10.96 -8.95 0.58
CA CYS A 119 -10.17 -7.72 0.47
C CYS A 119 -10.31 -6.72 1.65
N ASP A 120 -11.06 -7.08 2.70
CA ASP A 120 -11.48 -6.19 3.80
C ASP A 120 -12.10 -4.86 3.30
N LEU A 121 -12.81 -4.91 2.17
CA LEU A 121 -13.38 -3.72 1.54
C LEU A 121 -14.47 -3.12 2.44
N ARG A 122 -14.17 -1.99 3.07
CA ARG A 122 -15.14 -1.18 3.81
C ARG A 122 -15.99 -0.30 2.91
N SER A 123 -15.46 0.07 1.76
CA SER A 123 -16.14 0.96 0.82
C SER A 123 -15.83 0.59 -0.62
N LEU A 124 -16.88 0.58 -1.44
CA LEU A 124 -16.79 0.38 -2.88
C LEU A 124 -16.93 1.74 -3.59
N PRO A 125 -16.27 1.93 -4.74
CA PRO A 125 -16.37 3.15 -5.53
C PRO A 125 -17.81 3.37 -6.00
N ARG A 126 -18.26 4.62 -6.01
CA ARG A 126 -19.63 4.98 -6.43
C ARG A 126 -19.85 4.82 -7.93
N LYS A 127 -18.78 4.78 -8.72
CA LYS A 127 -18.82 4.70 -10.18
C LYS A 127 -17.94 3.55 -10.67
N TRP A 128 -18.55 2.69 -11.48
CA TRP A 128 -17.92 1.55 -12.12
C TRP A 128 -18.07 1.73 -13.62
N ASN A 129 -16.95 1.78 -14.35
CA ASN A 129 -16.93 1.95 -15.80
C ASN A 129 -16.32 0.69 -16.44
N LEU A 130 -17.02 -0.44 -16.27
CA LEU A 130 -16.61 -1.75 -16.77
C LEU A 130 -17.70 -2.31 -17.70
N PRO A 131 -17.79 -1.83 -18.95
CA PRO A 131 -18.88 -2.17 -19.87
C PRO A 131 -18.92 -3.65 -20.25
N HIS A 132 -17.83 -4.39 -20.05
CA HIS A 132 -17.72 -5.80 -20.40
C HIS A 132 -17.67 -6.74 -19.18
N LEU A 133 -17.87 -6.22 -17.96
CA LEU A 133 -17.81 -7.03 -16.74
C LEU A 133 -18.98 -8.02 -16.73
N LYS A 134 -18.64 -9.30 -16.59
CA LYS A 134 -19.61 -10.40 -16.50
C LYS A 134 -19.68 -10.98 -15.09
N LYS A 135 -18.60 -10.90 -14.33
CA LYS A 135 -18.48 -11.52 -13.01
C LYS A 135 -17.68 -10.62 -12.07
N LEU A 136 -18.23 -10.41 -10.88
CA LEU A 136 -17.63 -9.71 -9.76
C LEU A 136 -17.79 -10.62 -8.53
N ASP A 137 -16.68 -10.99 -7.90
CA ASP A 137 -16.64 -11.72 -6.63
C ASP A 137 -16.00 -10.84 -5.54
#